data_AF-A0A925I3F8-F1
#
_entry.id   AF-A0A925I3F8-F1
#
_cell.length_a   1.000
_cell.length_b   1.000
_cell.length_c   1.000
_cell.angle_alpha   90.00
_cell.angle_beta   90.00
_cell.angle_gamma   90.00
#
_symmetry.space_group_name_H-M   'P 1'
#
loop_
_entity.id
_entity.type
_entity.pdbx_description
1 polymer ?
#
loop_
_entity_poly.entity_id
_entity_poly.type
_entity_poly.pdbx_seq_one_letter_code
_entity_poly.pdbx_strand_id
1 'polypeptide(L)'
;MELHQLPPVTGPQATILACGAWLKNTACLLQGDTVLWSAPHGDLGEPDACIALERSVSALVARATLRIDAVAHDLHPDFFSSQLACQVAAQLDVPAIAVQHHHAHVGVLMAEYGLDEPVLGLTLDGVGLGTDGVSWGGELLFVERGHWERCGHLRALPLAGGDTAAREPW
;
A
#
# COMPACT_ATOMS: atom_id res chain seq x y z
N MET A 1 6.67 15.18 -8.61
CA MET A 1 5.31 14.84 -8.17
C MET A 1 5.09 15.66 -6.91
N GLU A 2 4.43 16.81 -7.06
CA GLU A 2 4.19 17.71 -5.94
C GLU A 2 3.27 17.02 -4.94
N LEU A 3 3.61 17.09 -3.65
CA LEU A 3 2.84 16.53 -2.56
C LEU A 3 1.54 17.31 -2.42
N HIS A 4 0.52 16.97 -3.22
CA HIS A 4 -0.79 17.57 -3.12
C HIS A 4 -1.41 17.22 -1.76
N GLN A 5 -1.89 18.26 -1.07
CA GLN A 5 -2.76 18.10 0.10
C GLN A 5 -3.96 17.27 -0.34
N LEU A 6 -4.26 16.20 0.40
CA LEU A 6 -5.47 15.42 0.16
C LEU A 6 -6.68 16.36 0.35
N PRO A 7 -7.72 16.23 -0.49
CA PRO A 7 -8.95 16.98 -0.29
C PRO A 7 -9.54 16.66 1.09
N PRO A 8 -10.22 17.63 1.73
CA PRO A 8 -10.80 17.44 3.05
C PRO A 8 -11.85 16.32 3.00
N VAL A 9 -11.65 15.29 3.82
CA VAL A 9 -12.61 14.18 3.98
C VAL A 9 -13.63 14.56 5.05
N THR A 10 -14.91 14.25 4.82
CA THR A 10 -15.97 14.52 5.81
C THR A 10 -16.18 13.31 6.73
N GLY A 11 -16.09 13.52 8.06
CA GLY A 11 -16.32 12.49 9.08
C GLY A 11 -15.13 12.29 10.04
N PRO A 12 -15.29 11.47 11.10
CA PRO A 12 -14.17 11.11 11.97
C PRO A 12 -13.13 10.33 11.17
N GLN A 13 -11.92 10.89 11.07
CA GLN A 13 -10.81 10.28 10.34
C GLN A 13 -9.98 9.41 11.29
N ALA A 14 -9.92 8.12 10.99
CA ALA A 14 -8.98 7.21 11.64
C ALA A 14 -7.54 7.65 11.37
N THR A 15 -6.69 7.58 12.38
CA THR A 15 -5.25 7.82 12.24
C THR A 15 -4.57 6.54 11.78
N ILE A 16 -4.00 6.54 10.57
CA ILE A 16 -3.49 5.33 9.92
C ILE A 16 -2.01 5.50 9.61
N LEU A 17 -1.19 4.56 10.07
CA LEU A 17 0.19 4.40 9.64
C LEU A 17 0.24 3.41 8.48
N ALA A 18 0.77 3.77 7.32
CA ALA A 18 0.91 2.87 6.18
C ALA A 18 2.39 2.59 5.87
N CYS A 19 2.75 1.31 5.73
CA CYS A 19 4.14 0.88 5.52
C CYS A 19 4.52 0.65 4.04
N GLY A 20 3.55 0.72 3.12
CA GLY A 20 3.78 0.62 1.67
C GLY A 20 4.13 -0.79 1.16
N ALA A 21 4.51 -0.86 -0.11
CA ALA A 21 4.81 -2.09 -0.86
C ALA A 21 6.32 -2.45 -0.85
N TRP A 22 6.74 -3.47 -1.61
CA TRP A 22 8.13 -3.91 -1.68
C TRP A 22 9.05 -2.98 -2.48
N LEU A 23 8.66 -2.65 -3.71
CA LEU A 23 9.46 -1.82 -4.63
C LEU A 23 9.09 -0.34 -4.49
N LYS A 24 10.11 0.53 -4.63
CA LYS A 24 9.95 1.99 -4.54
C LYS A 24 9.20 2.40 -3.27
N ASN A 25 9.53 1.72 -2.17
CA ASN A 25 8.79 1.81 -0.93
C ASN A 25 8.82 3.24 -0.36
N THR A 26 7.70 3.65 0.22
CA THR A 26 7.52 4.88 0.99
C THR A 26 6.43 4.59 2.04
N ALA A 27 6.61 5.09 3.26
CA ALA A 27 5.66 5.00 4.35
C ALA A 27 4.99 6.35 4.62
N CYS A 28 3.80 6.35 5.21
CA CYS A 28 3.14 7.58 5.64
C CYS A 28 2.30 7.41 6.89
N LEU A 29 2.03 8.54 7.57
CA LEU A 29 1.06 8.64 8.65
C LEU A 29 -0.03 9.62 8.24
N LEU A 30 -1.26 9.12 8.11
CA LEU A 30 -2.47 9.93 7.98
C LEU A 30 -2.99 10.23 9.39
N GLN A 31 -3.15 11.51 9.74
CA GLN A 31 -3.76 11.94 10.99
C GLN A 31 -4.58 13.21 10.76
N GLY A 32 -5.89 13.14 11.04
CA GLY A 32 -6.82 14.17 10.57
C GLY A 32 -6.74 14.32 9.05
N ASP A 33 -6.63 15.56 8.58
CA ASP A 33 -6.54 15.93 7.16
C ASP A 33 -5.11 15.93 6.62
N THR A 34 -4.12 15.58 7.44
CA THR A 34 -2.72 15.72 7.12
C THR A 34 -2.06 14.36 6.89
N VAL A 35 -1.24 14.29 5.84
CA VAL A 35 -0.36 13.13 5.58
C VAL A 35 1.09 13.51 5.82
N LEU A 36 1.76 12.77 6.69
CA LEU A 36 3.20 12.86 6.90
C LEU A 36 3.89 11.73 6.14
N TRP A 37 4.62 12.07 5.10
CA TRP A 37 5.39 11.11 4.30
C TRP A 37 6.79 10.87 4.88
N SER A 38 7.29 9.65 4.73
CA SER A 38 8.71 9.35 4.86
C SER A 38 9.49 9.80 3.62
N ALA A 39 10.83 9.74 3.70
CA ALA A 39 11.63 9.68 2.48
C ALA A 39 11.36 8.36 1.73
N PRO A 40 11.58 8.29 0.40
CA PRO A 40 11.58 7.03 -0.34
C PRO A 40 12.72 6.12 0.13
N HIS A 41 12.45 4.82 0.23
CA HIS A 41 13.41 3.82 0.72
C HIS A 41 14.04 2.99 -0.39
N GLY A 42 13.38 2.88 -1.55
CA GLY A 42 13.86 2.09 -2.68
C GLY A 42 13.29 0.66 -2.69
N ASP A 43 14.15 -0.33 -2.94
CA ASP A 43 13.79 -1.76 -3.02
C ASP A 43 14.06 -2.44 -1.67
N LEU A 44 13.02 -2.99 -1.05
CA LEU A 44 13.13 -3.69 0.24
C LEU A 44 13.80 -5.08 0.14
N GLY A 45 14.31 -5.46 -1.03
CA GLY A 45 15.29 -6.54 -1.16
C GLY A 45 16.68 -6.15 -0.67
N GLU A 46 16.95 -4.84 -0.54
CA GLU A 46 18.22 -4.32 -0.05
C GLU A 46 18.19 -4.07 1.47
N PRO A 47 19.14 -4.59 2.27
CA PRO A 47 19.15 -4.42 3.72
C PRO A 47 19.13 -2.97 4.20
N ASP A 48 19.81 -2.08 3.48
CA ASP A 48 19.85 -0.64 3.80
C ASP A 48 18.46 0.02 3.65
N ALA A 49 17.67 -0.43 2.66
CA ALA A 49 16.30 0.04 2.47
C ALA A 49 15.38 -0.41 3.61
N CYS A 50 15.53 -1.66 4.07
CA CYS A 50 14.81 -2.18 5.23
C CYS A 50 15.10 -1.37 6.51
N ILE A 51 16.37 -1.10 6.80
CA ILE A 51 16.79 -0.27 7.93
C ILE A 51 16.23 1.16 7.81
N ALA A 52 16.23 1.72 6.59
CA ALA A 52 15.68 3.05 6.35
C ALA A 52 14.16 3.10 6.58
N LEU A 53 13.43 2.05 6.20
CA LEU A 53 12.00 1.92 6.47
C LEU A 53 11.72 1.82 7.97
N GLU A 54 12.40 0.94 8.71
CA GLU A 54 12.24 0.80 10.17
C GLU A 54 12.43 2.13 10.89
N ARG A 55 13.49 2.86 10.54
CA ARG A 55 13.76 4.20 11.09
C ARG A 55 12.66 5.19 10.75
N SER A 56 12.16 5.16 9.53
CA SER A 56 11.09 6.06 9.07
C SER A 56 9.78 5.78 9.76
N VAL A 57 9.39 4.52 9.89
CA VAL A 57 8.20 4.07 10.62
C VAL A 57 8.28 4.48 12.08
N SER A 58 9.44 4.25 12.73
CA SER A 58 9.67 4.68 14.11
C SER A 58 9.56 6.21 14.27
N ALA A 59 10.11 6.97 13.33
CA ALA A 59 10.01 8.43 13.33
C ALA A 59 8.58 8.93 13.08
N LEU A 60 7.80 8.26 12.23
CA LEU A 60 6.39 8.59 12.00
C LEU A 60 5.55 8.33 13.26
N VAL A 61 5.74 7.19 13.92
CA VAL A 61 5.08 6.87 15.20
C VAL A 61 5.42 7.93 16.26
N ALA A 62 6.69 8.32 16.39
CA ALA A 62 7.11 9.35 17.35
C ALA A 62 6.55 10.76 17.03
N ARG A 63 6.17 11.02 15.77
CA ARG A 63 5.58 12.28 15.32
C ARG A 63 4.06 12.29 15.33
N ALA A 64 3.42 11.17 15.67
CA ALA A 64 1.97 11.09 15.79
C ALA A 64 1.50 11.99 16.94
N THR A 65 0.59 12.91 16.65
CA THR A 65 -0.06 13.75 17.66
C THR A 65 -1.42 13.20 18.07
N LEU A 66 -2.00 12.36 17.21
CA LEU A 66 -3.19 11.56 17.48
C LEU A 66 -2.80 10.10 17.75
N ARG A 67 -3.63 9.38 18.49
CA ARG A 67 -3.49 7.94 18.68
C ARG A 67 -3.63 7.25 17.32
N ILE A 68 -2.66 6.44 16.93
CA ILE A 68 -2.76 5.57 15.75
C ILE A 68 -3.86 4.54 16.00
N ASP A 69 -4.77 4.39 15.03
CA ASP A 69 -5.93 3.50 15.12
C ASP A 69 -5.71 2.17 14.39
N ALA A 70 -4.86 2.16 13.36
CA ALA A 70 -4.46 0.95 12.65
C ALA A 70 -3.14 1.15 11.88
N VAL A 71 -2.51 0.04 11.50
CA VAL A 71 -1.35 0.03 10.61
C VAL A 71 -1.71 -0.69 9.31
N ALA A 72 -1.67 0.01 8.18
CA ALA A 72 -1.95 -0.53 6.86
C ALA A 72 -0.67 -1.04 6.17
N HIS A 73 -0.80 -2.12 5.41
CA HIS A 73 0.31 -2.70 4.64
C HIS A 73 -0.19 -3.41 3.38
N ASP A 74 0.73 -3.76 2.48
CA ASP A 74 0.41 -4.56 1.30
C ASP A 74 -0.15 -5.95 1.69
N LEU A 75 -1.06 -6.49 0.89
CA LEU A 75 -1.60 -7.83 1.10
C LEU A 75 -0.52 -8.92 1.11
N HIS A 76 0.62 -8.72 0.45
CA HIS A 76 1.68 -9.71 0.39
C HIS A 76 2.30 -9.98 1.78
N PRO A 77 2.15 -11.18 2.36
CA PRO A 77 2.57 -11.46 3.74
C PRO A 77 4.10 -11.49 3.89
N ASP A 78 4.83 -11.90 2.84
CA ASP A 78 6.28 -12.01 2.89
C ASP A 78 7.03 -10.69 2.68
N PHE A 79 6.33 -9.59 2.37
CA PHE A 79 7.01 -8.30 2.24
C PHE A 79 7.56 -7.85 3.59
N PHE A 80 8.79 -7.34 3.58
CA PHE A 80 9.40 -6.76 4.77
C PHE A 80 8.52 -5.65 5.37
N SER A 81 7.93 -4.81 4.53
CA SER A 81 6.98 -3.77 4.95
C SER A 81 5.75 -4.33 5.67
N SER A 82 5.20 -5.47 5.19
CA SER A 82 4.06 -6.15 5.80
C SER A 82 4.41 -6.77 7.15
N GLN A 83 5.57 -7.41 7.25
CA GLN A 83 6.04 -7.98 8.51
C GLN A 83 6.30 -6.88 9.56
N LEU A 84 6.97 -5.81 9.16
CA LEU A 84 7.20 -4.64 10.02
C LEU A 84 5.88 -4.01 10.47
N ALA A 85 4.91 -3.85 9.57
CA ALA A 85 3.59 -3.32 9.90
C ALA A 85 2.88 -4.15 10.97
N CYS A 86 2.87 -5.48 10.83
CA CYS A 86 2.31 -6.40 11.82
C CYS A 86 3.00 -6.29 13.18
N GLN A 87 4.33 -6.17 13.21
CA GLN A 87 5.09 -6.00 14.45
C GLN A 87 4.75 -4.67 15.14
N VAL A 88 4.69 -3.57 14.39
CA VAL A 88 4.36 -2.25 14.92
C VAL A 88 2.91 -2.19 15.39
N ALA A 89 1.97 -2.78 14.64
CA ALA A 89 0.58 -2.89 15.04
C ALA A 89 0.42 -3.62 16.38
N ALA A 90 1.13 -4.74 16.55
CA ALA A 90 1.14 -5.49 17.81
C ALA A 90 1.75 -4.69 18.98
N GLN A 91 2.81 -3.91 18.73
CA GLN A 91 3.41 -3.04 19.75
C GLN A 91 2.50 -1.89 20.19
N LEU A 92 1.70 -1.37 19.26
CA LEU A 92 0.76 -0.28 19.49
C LEU A 92 -0.62 -0.76 19.99
N ASP A 93 -0.86 -2.07 20.03
CA ASP A 93 -2.16 -2.68 20.35
C ASP A 93 -3.29 -2.19 19.42
N VAL A 94 -3.02 -2.25 18.11
CA VAL A 94 -3.95 -1.84 17.05
C VAL A 94 -4.01 -2.90 15.94
N PRO A 95 -5.09 -2.95 15.14
CA PRO A 95 -5.15 -3.87 14.01
C PRO A 95 -4.10 -3.54 12.92
N ALA A 96 -3.54 -4.60 12.33
CA ALA A 96 -2.84 -4.55 11.05
C ALA A 96 -3.85 -4.81 9.92
N ILE A 97 -3.93 -3.90 8.95
CA ILE A 97 -4.88 -3.96 7.83
C ILE A 97 -4.13 -4.23 6.55
N ALA A 98 -4.30 -5.44 6.01
CA ALA A 98 -3.82 -5.81 4.70
C ALA A 98 -4.65 -5.14 3.60
N VAL A 99 -4.01 -4.44 2.68
CA VAL A 99 -4.62 -3.75 1.54
C VAL A 99 -4.11 -4.36 0.26
N GLN A 100 -5.02 -4.81 -0.61
CA GLN A 100 -4.65 -5.39 -1.90
C GLN A 100 -3.95 -4.33 -2.78
N HIS A 101 -2.85 -4.73 -3.42
CA HIS A 101 -1.93 -3.82 -4.13
C HIS A 101 -2.60 -2.97 -5.22
N HIS A 102 -3.39 -3.60 -6.08
CA HIS A 102 -4.10 -2.95 -7.17
C HIS A 102 -5.24 -2.04 -6.64
N HIS A 103 -5.96 -2.47 -5.61
CA HIS A 103 -6.94 -1.64 -4.90
C HIS A 103 -6.27 -0.39 -4.30
N ALA A 104 -5.06 -0.51 -3.73
CA ALA A 104 -4.31 0.63 -3.24
C ALA A 104 -3.94 1.61 -4.37
N HIS A 105 -3.57 1.11 -5.56
CA HIS A 105 -3.32 1.96 -6.73
C HIS A 105 -4.56 2.77 -7.15
N VAL A 106 -5.75 2.16 -7.17
CA VAL A 106 -7.00 2.89 -7.44
C VAL A 106 -7.29 3.88 -6.31
N GLY A 107 -7.14 3.45 -5.06
CA GLY A 107 -7.41 4.25 -3.87
C GLY A 107 -6.58 5.54 -3.79
N VAL A 108 -5.31 5.50 -4.20
CA VAL A 108 -4.46 6.71 -4.29
C VAL A 108 -5.05 7.73 -5.26
N LEU A 109 -5.53 7.31 -6.42
CA LEU A 109 -6.16 8.22 -7.39
C LEU A 109 -7.48 8.77 -6.86
N MET A 110 -8.31 7.92 -6.24
CA MET A 110 -9.55 8.38 -5.61
C MET A 110 -9.26 9.43 -4.53
N ALA A 111 -8.25 9.19 -3.70
CA ALA A 111 -7.84 10.14 -2.66
C ALA A 111 -7.29 11.44 -3.26
N GLU A 112 -6.40 11.38 -4.25
CA GLU A 112 -5.79 12.56 -4.89
C GLU A 112 -6.83 13.45 -5.58
N TYR A 113 -7.82 12.85 -6.27
CA TYR A 113 -8.86 13.57 -6.99
C TYR A 113 -10.14 13.82 -6.17
N GLY A 114 -10.20 13.35 -4.93
CA GLY A 114 -11.36 13.52 -4.05
C GLY A 114 -12.62 12.81 -4.53
N LEU A 115 -12.46 11.65 -5.15
CA LEU A 115 -13.56 10.83 -5.65
C LEU A 115 -14.15 10.02 -4.49
N ASP A 116 -15.44 10.21 -4.20
CA ASP A 116 -16.20 9.43 -3.21
C ASP A 116 -17.29 8.56 -3.87
N GLU A 117 -17.48 8.71 -5.17
CA GLU A 117 -18.35 7.87 -5.99
C GLU A 117 -17.68 6.53 -6.35
N PRO A 118 -18.49 5.50 -6.71
CA PRO A 118 -17.95 4.26 -7.25
C PRO A 118 -17.18 4.49 -8.55
N VAL A 119 -16.01 3.86 -8.67
CA VAL A 119 -15.14 3.97 -9.86
C VAL A 119 -14.82 2.60 -10.46
N LEU A 120 -14.54 2.60 -11.76
CA LEU A 120 -13.84 1.49 -12.43
C LEU A 120 -12.38 1.88 -12.62
N GLY A 121 -11.47 1.19 -11.93
CA GLY A 121 -10.04 1.36 -12.03
C GLY A 121 -9.40 0.28 -12.89
N LEU A 122 -8.63 0.67 -13.90
CA LEU A 122 -7.75 -0.23 -14.64
C LEU A 122 -6.33 -0.09 -14.09
N THR A 123 -5.83 -1.13 -13.43
CA THR A 123 -4.51 -1.17 -12.82
C THR A 123 -3.59 -2.07 -13.62
N LEU A 124 -2.54 -1.48 -14.18
CA LEU A 124 -1.53 -2.16 -15.00
C LEU A 124 -0.18 -1.96 -14.32
N ASP A 125 0.36 -3.01 -13.71
CA ASP A 125 1.66 -3.00 -13.05
C ASP A 125 2.50 -4.22 -13.44
N GLY A 126 3.60 -4.46 -12.72
CA GLY A 126 4.42 -5.65 -12.94
C GLY A 126 3.85 -6.88 -12.25
N VAL A 127 3.77 -6.85 -10.93
CA VAL A 127 3.21 -7.92 -10.10
C VAL A 127 2.69 -7.38 -8.78
N GLY A 128 1.49 -7.82 -8.41
CA GLY A 128 0.95 -7.72 -7.05
C GLY A 128 0.28 -9.04 -6.64
N LEU A 129 0.32 -9.39 -5.36
CA LEU A 129 -0.35 -10.62 -4.89
C LEU A 129 -1.87 -10.46 -4.98
N GLY A 130 -2.49 -11.39 -5.71
CA GLY A 130 -3.94 -11.54 -5.77
C GLY A 130 -4.53 -12.14 -4.50
N THR A 131 -5.81 -11.88 -4.25
CA THR A 131 -6.55 -12.52 -3.16
C THR A 131 -6.80 -14.02 -3.38
N ASP A 132 -6.60 -14.49 -4.60
CA ASP A 132 -6.63 -15.90 -5.02
C ASP A 132 -5.26 -16.59 -4.92
N GLY A 133 -4.23 -15.89 -4.40
CA GLY A 133 -2.86 -16.40 -4.29
C GLY A 133 -2.10 -16.39 -5.63
N VAL A 134 -2.66 -15.80 -6.68
CA VAL A 134 -2.03 -15.70 -8.00
C VAL A 134 -1.46 -14.30 -8.20
N SER A 135 -0.37 -14.18 -8.95
CA SER A 135 0.16 -12.89 -9.39
C SER A 135 -0.84 -12.15 -10.28
N TRP A 136 -1.18 -10.93 -9.89
CA TRP A 136 -1.95 -9.98 -10.68
C TRP A 136 -1.03 -8.94 -11.30
N GLY A 137 -1.48 -8.29 -12.37
CA GLY A 137 -0.73 -7.20 -13.03
C GLY A 137 -1.49 -6.47 -14.13
N GLY A 138 -2.74 -6.82 -14.37
CA GLY A 138 -3.57 -6.22 -15.42
C GLY A 138 -5.04 -6.37 -15.10
N GLU A 139 -5.50 -5.63 -14.10
CA GLU A 139 -6.79 -5.86 -13.42
C GLU A 139 -7.76 -4.71 -13.66
N LEU A 140 -9.03 -5.05 -13.89
CA LEU A 140 -10.14 -4.11 -13.86
C LEU A 140 -10.88 -4.29 -12.54
N LEU A 141 -10.87 -3.25 -11.70
CA LEU A 141 -11.48 -3.25 -10.39
C LEU A 141 -12.66 -2.28 -10.36
N PHE A 142 -13.80 -2.72 -9.84
CA PHE A 142 -14.84 -1.82 -9.32
C PHE A 142 -14.48 -1.49 -7.88
N VAL A 143 -14.44 -0.21 -7.52
CA VAL A 143 -14.07 0.26 -6.17
C VAL A 143 -15.12 1.23 -5.66
N GLU A 144 -15.63 0.95 -4.46
CA GLU A 144 -16.61 1.77 -3.75
C GLU A 144 -16.30 1.73 -2.26
N ARG A 145 -15.91 2.87 -1.67
CA ARG A 145 -15.83 3.08 -0.21
C ARG A 145 -15.13 1.96 0.56
N GLY A 146 -13.88 1.67 0.21
CA GLY A 146 -13.06 0.64 0.86
C GLY A 146 -13.43 -0.80 0.47
N HIS A 147 -14.52 -1.00 -0.27
CA HIS A 147 -14.85 -2.25 -0.93
C HIS A 147 -14.37 -2.23 -2.38
N TRP A 148 -14.04 -3.41 -2.89
CA TRP A 148 -13.67 -3.57 -4.28
C TRP A 148 -14.02 -4.96 -4.79
N GLU A 149 -14.23 -5.06 -6.10
CA GLU A 149 -14.49 -6.30 -6.82
C GLU A 149 -13.61 -6.37 -8.08
N ARG A 150 -13.04 -7.54 -8.36
CA ARG A 150 -12.30 -7.80 -9.61
C ARG A 150 -13.29 -8.11 -10.73
N CYS A 151 -13.54 -7.15 -11.61
CA CYS A 151 -14.51 -7.27 -12.70
C CYS A 151 -13.92 -7.88 -13.97
N GLY A 152 -12.60 -7.86 -14.14
CA GLY A 152 -11.92 -8.41 -15.30
C GLY A 152 -10.41 -8.39 -15.13
N HIS A 153 -9.71 -9.17 -15.96
CA HIS A 153 -8.26 -9.24 -15.91
C HIS A 153 -7.65 -9.71 -17.23
N LEU A 154 -6.37 -9.38 -17.45
CA LEU A 154 -5.59 -9.99 -18.53
C LEU A 154 -5.42 -11.48 -18.29
N ARG A 155 -5.36 -12.27 -19.37
CA ARG A 155 -5.11 -13.71 -19.26
C ARG A 155 -3.76 -13.94 -18.57
N ALA A 156 -3.77 -14.71 -17.49
CA ALA A 156 -2.56 -15.09 -16.78
C ALA A 156 -1.59 -15.85 -17.72
N LEU A 157 -0.33 -15.47 -17.68
CA LEU A 157 0.76 -16.11 -18.41
C LEU A 157 1.63 -16.91 -17.44
N PRO A 158 2.11 -18.11 -17.82
CA PRO A 158 3.03 -18.86 -16.97
C PRO A 158 4.36 -18.12 -16.84
N LEU A 159 4.78 -17.84 -15.61
CA LEU A 159 6.07 -17.21 -15.29
C LEU A 159 7.06 -18.28 -14.82
N ALA A 160 7.69 -18.98 -15.78
CA ALA A 160 8.68 -20.01 -15.46
C ALA A 160 9.85 -19.39 -14.69
N GLY A 161 10.12 -19.89 -13.48
CA GLY A 161 11.16 -19.35 -12.60
C GLY A 161 10.76 -18.11 -11.80
N GLY A 162 9.49 -17.70 -11.81
CA GLY A 162 9.00 -16.57 -11.00
C GLY A 162 9.75 -15.28 -11.30
N ASP A 163 10.46 -14.74 -10.31
CA ASP A 163 11.29 -13.54 -10.42
C ASP A 163 12.32 -13.61 -11.55
N THR A 164 12.79 -14.80 -11.92
CA THR A 164 13.70 -14.96 -13.08
C THR A 164 13.04 -14.49 -14.37
N ALA A 165 11.75 -14.75 -14.58
CA ALA A 165 11.03 -14.32 -15.78
C ALA A 165 10.96 -12.79 -15.91
N ALA A 166 11.05 -12.05 -14.80
CA ALA A 166 11.10 -10.58 -14.83
C ALA A 166 12.48 -10.04 -15.26
N ARG A 167 13.55 -10.82 -15.10
CA ARG A 167 14.94 -10.46 -15.48
C ARG A 167 15.34 -11.03 -16.84
N GLU A 168 14.83 -12.22 -17.15
CA GLU A 168 15.12 -12.99 -18.36
C GLU A 168 13.78 -13.26 -19.08
N PRO A 169 13.26 -12.28 -19.84
CA PRO A 169 11.94 -12.40 -20.49
C PRO A 169 11.94 -13.29 -21.75
N TRP A 170 13.08 -13.87 -22.12
CA TRP A 170 13.30 -14.69 -23.33
C TRP A 170 13.17 -16.19 -23.02
#